data_AF-A0A3S5CB55-F1
#
_entry.id   AF-A0A3S5CB55-F1
#
_cell.length_a   1.000
_cell.length_b   1.000
_cell.length_c   1.000
_cell.angle_alpha   90.00
_cell.angle_beta   90.00
_cell.angle_gamma   90.00
#
_symmetry.space_group_name_H-M   'P 1'
#
loop_
_entity.id
_entity.type
_entity.pdbx_description
1 polymer ?
#
loop_
_entity_poly.entity_id
_entity_poly.type
_entity_poly.pdbx_seq_one_letter_code
_entity_poly.pdbx_strand_id
1 'polypeptide(L)'
;MWFLPLTFHSYEKGLFEDWAKQIDTVCSFNISKPLLIRNGAIKRLEVNFDPELASVLREVKYLQIRGKEQVPAAASALFEQNDKLCQFRITLDQIAKWYNYLATELIEIEDALIVDQLAEIDRQLNTAETTLSWRDEEAWNYIQSTRDMTRDLERRVVQTQENIVQIRKIMKSWARAPLFERKEGKREALLGIEEREDRRCKRYSEIREAGERENRKLFKADVESDAWKRYVNYVDHLVEEGLRCTLECSLKYILAETEDKQTTMALFEAQMELQTPEVIFIPSLVYGTTNGFYELVDGLIVDIYKQASLIPRIDANATEESYQAKMEEVDVLNEMRQTLLDRTQSVIQKALAYQATFDVYAYLWVDDRAEFMRHFLIYGRVLSVDELETLQLSGPVQGSTLVTSGMANGEGEAAEGLVPHPPTLKQFKEQIDNYERIFEEVDKLEASIKFDSWFRIVLRRFKHALLNIIKRWSLMFKQHLIDHVTTSLNDLANFIKVNQNYLRGS
;
A
#
# COMPACT_ATOMS: atom_id res chain seq x y z
N MET A 1 28.03 -52.37 -76.17
CA MET A 1 27.07 -51.85 -75.17
C MET A 1 26.58 -50.47 -75.60
N TRP A 2 25.68 -50.42 -76.59
CA TRP A 2 25.16 -49.16 -77.17
C TRP A 2 23.62 -49.18 -77.23
N PHE A 3 22.95 -49.52 -76.13
CA PHE A 3 21.47 -49.53 -76.09
C PHE A 3 20.86 -48.66 -74.97
N LEU A 4 21.65 -48.17 -74.02
CA LEU A 4 21.15 -47.43 -72.85
C LEU A 4 20.56 -46.03 -73.14
N PRO A 5 21.08 -45.20 -74.08
CA PRO A 5 20.54 -43.84 -74.29
C PRO A 5 19.12 -43.83 -74.89
N LEU A 6 18.83 -44.78 -75.79
CA LEU A 6 17.53 -44.91 -76.45
C LEU A 6 16.46 -45.46 -75.51
N THR A 7 16.80 -46.40 -74.62
CA THR A 7 15.89 -46.95 -73.61
C THR A 7 15.56 -45.96 -72.51
N PHE A 8 16.51 -45.09 -72.12
CA PHE A 8 16.27 -44.06 -71.12
C PHE A 8 15.34 -42.97 -71.65
N HIS A 9 15.57 -42.53 -72.90
CA HIS A 9 14.70 -41.52 -73.53
C HIS A 9 13.28 -42.05 -73.80
N SER A 10 13.12 -43.34 -74.16
CA SER A 10 11.78 -43.93 -74.30
C SER A 10 11.07 -44.10 -72.96
N TYR A 11 11.81 -44.40 -71.89
CA TYR A 11 11.27 -44.49 -70.53
C TYR A 11 10.84 -43.12 -69.99
N GLU A 12 11.67 -42.09 -70.16
CA GLU A 12 11.35 -40.69 -69.80
C GLU A 12 10.10 -40.21 -70.54
N LYS A 13 10.02 -40.48 -71.84
CA LYS A 13 8.86 -40.13 -72.67
C LYS A 13 7.58 -40.87 -72.25
N GLY A 14 7.66 -42.17 -71.93
CA GLY A 14 6.53 -42.93 -71.44
C GLY A 14 6.01 -42.42 -70.09
N LEU A 15 6.92 -42.07 -69.17
CA LEU A 15 6.57 -41.50 -67.87
C LEU A 15 5.86 -40.15 -68.01
N PHE A 16 6.34 -39.29 -68.92
CA PHE A 16 5.70 -38.01 -69.23
C PHE A 16 4.31 -38.19 -69.88
N GLU A 17 4.17 -39.12 -70.83
CA GLU A 17 2.89 -39.38 -71.49
C GLU A 17 1.83 -39.91 -70.52
N ASP A 18 2.20 -40.74 -69.55
CA ASP A 18 1.28 -41.24 -68.53
C ASP A 18 0.92 -40.17 -67.50
N TRP A 19 1.89 -39.34 -67.09
CA TRP A 19 1.63 -38.14 -66.28
C TRP A 19 0.67 -37.18 -67.00
N ALA A 20 0.93 -36.87 -68.28
CA ALA A 20 0.14 -35.95 -69.07
C ALA A 20 -1.32 -36.42 -69.27
N LYS A 21 -1.58 -37.73 -69.32
CA LYS A 21 -2.95 -38.28 -69.42
C LYS A 21 -3.77 -38.09 -68.15
N GLN A 22 -3.13 -38.11 -66.98
CA GLN A 22 -3.81 -38.08 -65.68
C GLN A 22 -3.95 -36.66 -65.11
N ILE A 23 -3.02 -35.78 -65.46
CA ILE A 23 -2.89 -34.44 -64.87
C ILE A 23 -4.15 -33.59 -65.05
N ASP A 24 -4.79 -33.66 -66.22
CA ASP A 24 -5.97 -32.85 -66.55
C ASP A 24 -7.18 -33.24 -65.68
N THR A 25 -7.37 -34.55 -65.47
CA THR A 25 -8.42 -35.07 -64.59
C THR A 25 -8.16 -34.74 -63.11
N VAL A 26 -6.91 -34.84 -62.66
CA VAL A 26 -6.50 -34.53 -61.28
C VAL A 26 -6.67 -33.04 -61.00
N CYS A 27 -6.26 -32.16 -61.91
CA CYS A 27 -6.44 -30.72 -61.78
C CYS A 27 -7.91 -30.32 -61.73
N SER A 28 -8.72 -30.81 -62.69
CA SER A 28 -10.12 -30.44 -62.82
C SER A 28 -10.97 -30.94 -61.64
N PHE A 29 -10.67 -32.13 -61.12
CA PHE A 29 -11.34 -32.67 -59.94
C PHE A 29 -10.98 -31.88 -58.68
N ASN A 30 -9.68 -31.69 -58.41
CA ASN A 30 -9.24 -31.05 -57.17
C ASN A 30 -9.59 -29.56 -57.10
N ILE A 31 -9.59 -28.84 -58.23
CA ILE A 31 -10.00 -27.42 -58.25
C ILE A 31 -11.51 -27.23 -58.06
N SER A 32 -12.32 -28.27 -58.30
CA SER A 32 -13.77 -28.25 -58.11
C SER A 32 -14.21 -28.59 -56.68
N LYS A 33 -13.28 -29.01 -55.83
CA LYS A 33 -13.55 -29.28 -54.42
C LYS A 33 -13.90 -27.98 -53.67
N PRO A 34 -14.68 -28.05 -52.58
CA PRO A 34 -14.93 -26.92 -51.70
C PRO A 34 -13.63 -26.33 -51.14
N LEU A 35 -13.63 -25.06 -50.76
CA LEU A 35 -12.43 -24.39 -50.22
C LEU A 35 -12.06 -24.86 -48.81
N LEU A 36 -13.06 -25.16 -47.99
CA LEU A 36 -12.91 -25.53 -46.58
C LEU A 36 -13.55 -26.89 -46.31
N ILE A 37 -13.00 -27.61 -45.34
CA ILE A 37 -13.59 -28.83 -44.78
C ILE A 37 -13.67 -28.70 -43.27
N ARG A 38 -14.76 -29.22 -42.69
CA ARG A 38 -14.95 -29.27 -41.25
C ARG A 38 -14.85 -30.70 -40.77
N ASN A 39 -13.97 -30.93 -39.80
CA ASN A 39 -13.84 -32.23 -39.17
C ASN A 39 -15.04 -32.46 -38.23
N GLY A 40 -15.91 -33.42 -38.59
CA GLY A 40 -17.17 -33.67 -37.88
C GLY A 40 -17.04 -34.12 -36.42
N ALA A 41 -15.88 -34.63 -35.99
CA ALA A 41 -15.68 -35.08 -34.61
C ALA A 41 -15.25 -33.94 -33.66
N ILE A 42 -14.51 -32.96 -34.17
CA ILE A 42 -13.91 -31.88 -33.37
C ILE A 42 -14.39 -30.48 -33.79
N LYS A 43 -15.33 -30.38 -34.75
CA LYS A 43 -15.86 -29.14 -35.34
C LYS A 43 -14.77 -28.15 -35.80
N ARG A 44 -13.58 -28.66 -36.12
CA ARG A 44 -12.42 -27.86 -36.53
C ARG A 44 -12.45 -27.62 -38.04
N LEU A 45 -12.20 -26.38 -38.44
CA LEU A 45 -12.07 -25.97 -39.82
C LEU A 45 -10.64 -26.12 -40.34
N GLU A 46 -10.51 -26.67 -41.55
CA GLU A 46 -9.25 -26.86 -42.26
C GLU A 46 -9.40 -26.48 -43.74
N VAL A 47 -8.30 -26.05 -44.35
CA VAL A 47 -8.29 -25.70 -45.78
C VAL A 47 -8.26 -26.96 -46.62
N ASN A 48 -9.21 -27.09 -47.53
CA ASN A 48 -9.35 -28.25 -48.40
C ASN A 48 -8.49 -28.10 -49.66
N PHE A 49 -7.17 -28.00 -49.47
CA PHE A 49 -6.21 -27.93 -50.58
C PHE A 49 -5.48 -29.26 -50.71
N ASP A 50 -5.76 -29.97 -51.80
CA ASP A 50 -5.26 -31.33 -52.00
C ASP A 50 -3.72 -31.38 -52.17
N PRO A 51 -3.00 -32.27 -51.48
CA PRO A 51 -1.56 -32.46 -51.66
C PRO A 51 -1.15 -32.83 -53.10
N GLU A 52 -2.01 -33.51 -53.85
CA GLU A 52 -1.76 -33.82 -55.26
C GLU A 52 -1.71 -32.54 -56.09
N LEU A 53 -2.62 -31.59 -55.85
CA LEU A 53 -2.64 -30.31 -56.55
C LEU A 53 -1.38 -29.47 -56.27
N ALA A 54 -0.88 -29.51 -55.03
CA ALA A 54 0.39 -28.89 -54.67
C ALA A 54 1.59 -29.53 -55.40
N SER A 55 1.52 -30.85 -55.63
CA SER A 55 2.54 -31.62 -56.34
C SER A 55 2.54 -31.28 -57.82
N VAL A 56 1.36 -31.20 -58.46
CA VAL A 56 1.21 -30.76 -59.85
C VAL A 56 1.79 -29.37 -60.08
N LEU A 57 1.46 -28.39 -59.22
CA LEU A 57 2.01 -27.03 -59.32
C LEU A 57 3.54 -27.00 -59.24
N ARG A 58 4.12 -27.89 -58.41
CA ARG A 58 5.58 -28.03 -58.28
C ARG A 58 6.20 -28.71 -59.51
N GLU A 59 5.55 -29.74 -60.05
CA GLU A 59 5.99 -30.46 -61.24
C GLU A 59 5.98 -29.56 -62.48
N VAL A 60 4.90 -28.80 -62.71
CA VAL A 60 4.80 -27.84 -63.82
C VAL A 60 5.90 -26.77 -63.73
N LYS A 61 6.20 -26.27 -62.52
CA LYS A 61 7.31 -25.33 -62.31
C LYS A 61 8.65 -25.91 -62.76
N TYR A 62 8.95 -27.17 -62.40
CA TYR A 62 10.20 -27.81 -62.79
C TYR A 62 10.26 -28.10 -64.30
N LEU A 63 9.15 -28.50 -64.91
CA LEU A 63 9.06 -28.73 -66.37
C LEU A 63 9.28 -27.43 -67.16
N GLN A 64 8.71 -26.30 -66.71
CA GLN A 64 8.95 -24.98 -67.31
C GLN A 64 10.43 -24.55 -67.22
N ILE A 65 11.08 -24.75 -66.07
CA ILE A 65 12.50 -24.43 -65.88
C ILE A 65 13.40 -25.28 -66.80
N ARG A 66 13.02 -26.56 -67.02
CA ARG A 66 13.77 -27.52 -67.83
C ARG A 66 13.66 -27.23 -69.34
N GLY A 67 12.73 -26.38 -69.77
CA GLY A 67 12.59 -25.91 -71.16
C GLY A 67 12.23 -27.01 -72.16
N LYS A 68 11.67 -28.13 -71.69
CA LYS A 68 11.28 -29.28 -72.51
C LYS A 68 9.89 -29.76 -72.13
N GLU A 69 9.17 -30.21 -73.16
CA GLU A 69 7.82 -30.79 -73.14
C GLU A 69 6.67 -29.78 -73.18
N GLN A 70 5.69 -30.05 -74.04
CA GLN A 70 4.42 -29.31 -74.08
C GLN A 70 3.59 -29.77 -72.88
N VAL A 71 3.72 -29.05 -71.77
CA VAL A 71 2.86 -29.24 -70.60
C VAL A 71 1.39 -29.17 -71.04
N PRO A 72 0.52 -30.09 -70.60
CA PRO A 72 -0.91 -30.04 -70.91
C PRO A 72 -1.53 -28.69 -70.57
N ALA A 73 -2.44 -28.22 -71.42
CA ALA A 73 -2.99 -26.87 -71.34
C ALA A 73 -3.67 -26.59 -69.99
N ALA A 74 -4.35 -27.59 -69.39
CA ALA A 74 -5.00 -27.42 -68.10
C ALA A 74 -3.99 -27.24 -66.95
N ALA A 75 -2.89 -28.01 -66.95
CA ALA A 75 -1.83 -27.89 -65.96
C ALA A 75 -1.05 -26.56 -66.09
N SER A 76 -0.83 -26.08 -67.33
CA SER A 76 -0.21 -24.77 -67.57
C SER A 76 -1.12 -23.62 -67.11
N ALA A 77 -2.41 -23.66 -67.45
CA ALA A 77 -3.39 -22.65 -67.03
C ALA A 77 -3.57 -22.62 -65.50
N LEU A 78 -3.51 -23.78 -64.83
CA LEU A 78 -3.51 -23.89 -63.38
C LEU A 78 -2.27 -23.20 -62.77
N PHE A 79 -1.10 -23.44 -63.36
CA PHE A 79 0.16 -22.85 -62.89
C PHE A 79 0.21 -21.33 -63.07
N GLU A 80 -0.41 -20.77 -64.11
CA GLU A 80 -0.57 -19.32 -64.26
C GLU A 80 -1.39 -18.69 -63.12
N GLN A 81 -2.29 -19.46 -62.51
CA GLN A 81 -3.09 -19.05 -61.35
C GLN A 81 -2.44 -19.41 -60.00
N ASN A 82 -1.22 -19.96 -59.99
CA ASN A 82 -0.56 -20.47 -58.79
C ASN A 82 -0.43 -19.41 -57.68
N ASP A 83 -0.07 -18.17 -58.03
CA ASP A 83 0.08 -17.10 -57.04
C ASP A 83 -1.27 -16.74 -56.38
N LYS A 84 -2.36 -16.74 -57.17
CA LYS A 84 -3.73 -16.55 -56.69
C LYS A 84 -4.14 -17.69 -55.74
N LEU A 85 -3.93 -18.95 -56.15
CA LEU A 85 -4.26 -20.13 -55.33
C LEU A 85 -3.44 -20.17 -54.03
N CYS A 86 -2.17 -19.78 -54.09
CA CYS A 86 -1.32 -19.65 -52.91
C CYS A 86 -1.87 -18.57 -51.95
N GLN A 87 -2.27 -17.42 -52.47
CA GLN A 87 -2.88 -16.34 -51.68
C GLN A 87 -4.21 -16.76 -51.03
N PHE A 88 -5.05 -17.49 -51.77
CA PHE A 88 -6.30 -18.05 -51.26
C PHE A 88 -6.03 -18.99 -50.10
N ARG A 89 -5.13 -19.96 -50.29
CA ARG A 89 -4.76 -20.95 -49.29
C ARG A 89 -4.23 -20.31 -48.01
N ILE A 90 -3.29 -19.35 -48.11
CA ILE A 90 -2.72 -18.66 -46.94
C ILE A 90 -3.80 -17.90 -46.18
N THR A 91 -4.70 -17.24 -46.90
CA THR A 91 -5.78 -16.45 -46.26
C THR A 91 -6.82 -17.35 -45.60
N LEU A 92 -7.23 -18.44 -46.26
CA LEU A 92 -8.15 -19.44 -45.70
C LEU A 92 -7.57 -20.13 -44.47
N ASP A 93 -6.26 -20.40 -44.46
CA ASP A 93 -5.57 -20.98 -43.31
C ASP A 93 -5.58 -20.03 -42.10
N GLN A 94 -5.42 -18.72 -42.34
CA GLN A 94 -5.59 -17.70 -41.28
C GLN A 94 -7.02 -17.65 -40.75
N ILE A 95 -8.02 -17.65 -41.64
CA ILE A 95 -9.45 -17.67 -41.25
C ILE A 95 -9.75 -18.90 -40.38
N ALA A 96 -9.34 -20.08 -40.84
CA ALA A 96 -9.55 -21.32 -40.10
C ALA A 96 -8.88 -21.26 -38.72
N LYS A 97 -7.65 -20.73 -38.62
CA LYS A 97 -6.97 -20.53 -37.34
C LYS A 97 -7.74 -19.62 -36.38
N TRP A 98 -8.15 -18.43 -36.85
CA TRP A 98 -8.89 -17.48 -36.02
C TRP A 98 -10.26 -17.99 -35.60
N TYR A 99 -11.00 -18.61 -36.52
CA TYR A 99 -12.30 -19.21 -36.21
C TYR A 99 -12.15 -20.33 -35.18
N ASN A 100 -11.20 -21.25 -35.38
CA ASN A 100 -10.99 -22.37 -34.45
C ASN A 100 -10.63 -21.85 -33.05
N TYR A 101 -9.79 -20.81 -32.95
CA TYR A 101 -9.50 -20.14 -31.68
C TYR A 101 -10.77 -19.61 -31.00
N LEU A 102 -11.55 -18.80 -31.73
CA LEU A 102 -12.80 -18.22 -31.23
C LEU A 102 -13.84 -19.27 -30.81
N ALA A 103 -13.86 -20.43 -31.47
CA ALA A 103 -14.83 -21.48 -31.21
C ALA A 103 -14.43 -22.47 -30.10
N THR A 104 -13.17 -22.51 -29.68
CA THR A 104 -12.67 -23.59 -28.79
C THR A 104 -11.83 -23.13 -27.60
N GLU A 105 -11.20 -21.96 -27.66
CA GLU A 105 -10.21 -21.52 -26.66
C GLU A 105 -10.75 -20.43 -25.70
N LEU A 106 -11.98 -19.95 -25.92
CA LEU A 106 -12.58 -18.89 -25.09
C LEU A 106 -13.20 -19.44 -23.81
N ILE A 107 -13.23 -18.62 -22.76
CA ILE A 107 -13.98 -18.94 -21.54
C ILE A 107 -15.49 -18.77 -21.79
N GLU A 108 -16.31 -19.51 -21.04
CA GLU A 108 -17.78 -19.54 -21.21
C GLU A 108 -18.42 -18.14 -21.21
N ILE A 109 -17.87 -17.21 -20.41
CA ILE A 109 -18.38 -15.84 -20.29
C ILE A 109 -18.07 -15.02 -21.55
N GLU A 110 -16.90 -15.21 -22.16
CA GLU A 110 -16.51 -14.54 -23.41
C GLU A 110 -17.22 -15.16 -24.61
N ASP A 111 -17.38 -16.49 -24.63
CA ASP A 111 -18.11 -17.22 -25.68
C ASP A 111 -19.57 -16.73 -25.79
N ALA A 112 -20.25 -16.60 -24.65
CA ALA A 112 -21.62 -16.10 -24.59
C ALA A 112 -21.79 -14.67 -25.15
N LEU A 113 -20.73 -13.85 -25.14
CA LEU A 113 -20.76 -12.48 -25.68
C LEU A 113 -20.58 -12.42 -27.19
N ILE A 114 -19.97 -13.44 -27.78
CA ILE A 114 -19.66 -13.46 -29.21
C ILE A 114 -20.50 -14.46 -29.99
N VAL A 115 -21.33 -15.28 -29.33
CA VAL A 115 -22.10 -16.38 -29.93
C VAL A 115 -22.85 -15.97 -31.20
N ASP A 116 -23.54 -14.83 -31.19
CA ASP A 116 -24.29 -14.34 -32.34
C ASP A 116 -23.37 -13.89 -33.49
N GLN A 117 -22.25 -13.23 -33.15
CA GLN A 117 -21.24 -12.80 -34.13
C GLN A 117 -20.51 -14.00 -34.73
N LEU A 118 -20.24 -15.03 -33.93
CA LEU A 118 -19.58 -16.26 -34.36
C LEU A 118 -20.53 -17.10 -35.23
N ALA A 119 -21.83 -17.16 -34.90
CA ALA A 119 -22.85 -17.81 -35.72
C ALA A 119 -23.01 -17.15 -37.09
N GLU A 120 -22.90 -15.82 -37.16
CA GLU A 120 -22.89 -15.09 -38.44
C GLU A 120 -21.68 -15.45 -39.31
N ILE A 121 -20.49 -15.56 -38.70
CA ILE A 121 -19.28 -16.01 -39.40
C ILE A 121 -19.43 -17.47 -39.83
N ASP A 122 -19.97 -18.34 -38.98
CA ASP A 122 -20.24 -19.74 -39.27
C ASP A 122 -21.15 -19.92 -40.48
N ARG A 123 -22.22 -19.12 -40.54
CA ARG A 123 -23.15 -19.09 -41.69
C ARG A 123 -22.45 -18.65 -42.97
N GLN A 124 -21.52 -17.70 -42.91
CA GLN A 124 -20.70 -17.36 -44.06
C GLN A 124 -19.81 -18.55 -44.45
N LEU A 125 -19.05 -19.11 -43.51
CA LEU A 125 -18.10 -20.20 -43.75
C LEU A 125 -18.74 -21.45 -44.36
N ASN A 126 -20.00 -21.74 -44.03
CA ASN A 126 -20.75 -22.85 -44.63
C ASN A 126 -20.84 -22.77 -46.17
N THR A 127 -20.78 -21.55 -46.73
CA THR A 127 -20.74 -21.34 -48.19
C THR A 127 -19.41 -21.83 -48.78
N ALA A 128 -18.29 -21.61 -48.10
CA ALA A 128 -16.98 -22.13 -48.49
C ALA A 128 -16.81 -23.64 -48.26
N GLU A 129 -17.65 -24.24 -47.41
CA GLU A 129 -17.68 -25.69 -47.16
C GLU A 129 -18.51 -26.46 -48.19
N THR A 130 -19.46 -25.81 -48.88
CA THR A 130 -20.45 -26.51 -49.72
C THR A 130 -20.47 -26.07 -51.18
N THR A 131 -20.49 -24.77 -51.45
CA THR A 131 -20.78 -24.24 -52.80
C THR A 131 -19.58 -23.58 -53.49
N LEU A 132 -18.67 -22.98 -52.72
CA LEU A 132 -17.53 -22.24 -53.28
C LEU A 132 -16.34 -23.16 -53.54
N SER A 133 -15.76 -23.07 -54.73
CA SER A 133 -14.63 -23.90 -55.19
C SER A 133 -13.40 -23.06 -55.52
N TRP A 134 -12.26 -23.72 -55.72
CA TRP A 134 -11.00 -23.07 -56.11
C TRP A 134 -11.02 -22.48 -57.53
N ARG A 135 -12.04 -22.83 -58.34
CA ARG A 135 -12.21 -22.35 -59.71
C ARG A 135 -12.89 -20.98 -59.80
N ASP A 136 -13.66 -20.60 -58.79
CA ASP A 136 -14.56 -19.46 -58.89
C ASP A 136 -13.80 -18.12 -58.91
N GLU A 137 -14.15 -17.24 -59.86
CA GLU A 137 -13.47 -15.94 -60.02
C GLU A 137 -13.79 -14.98 -58.86
N GLU A 138 -15.02 -15.02 -58.35
CA GLU A 138 -15.49 -14.19 -57.23
C GLU A 138 -15.10 -14.73 -55.85
N ALA A 139 -14.52 -15.94 -55.78
CA ALA A 139 -14.11 -16.55 -54.51
C ALA A 139 -13.16 -15.66 -53.70
N TRP A 140 -12.33 -14.86 -54.37
CA TRP A 140 -11.43 -13.94 -53.68
C TRP A 140 -12.17 -12.87 -52.87
N ASN A 141 -13.20 -12.25 -53.45
CA ASN A 141 -13.96 -11.20 -52.79
C ASN A 141 -14.68 -11.76 -51.54
N TYR A 142 -15.21 -12.98 -51.67
CA TYR A 142 -15.76 -13.71 -50.54
C TYR A 142 -14.70 -13.99 -49.46
N ILE A 143 -13.54 -14.55 -49.83
CA ILE A 143 -12.45 -14.87 -48.89
C ILE A 143 -12.00 -13.60 -48.15
N GLN A 144 -11.86 -12.48 -48.85
CA GLN A 144 -11.51 -11.19 -48.25
C GLN A 144 -12.56 -10.72 -47.24
N SER A 145 -13.84 -10.79 -47.60
CA SER A 145 -14.94 -10.42 -46.70
C SER A 145 -14.96 -11.28 -45.43
N THR A 146 -14.90 -12.61 -45.57
CA THR A 146 -14.89 -13.54 -44.44
C THR A 146 -13.62 -13.39 -43.59
N ARG A 147 -12.46 -13.12 -44.23
CA ARG A 147 -11.22 -12.76 -43.52
C ARG A 147 -11.41 -11.54 -42.64
N ASP A 148 -11.95 -10.46 -43.21
CA ASP A 148 -12.06 -9.19 -42.50
C ASP A 148 -13.05 -9.28 -41.33
N MET A 149 -14.16 -10.01 -41.49
CA MET A 149 -15.11 -10.29 -40.41
C MET A 149 -14.50 -11.15 -39.30
N THR A 150 -13.83 -12.25 -39.65
CA THR A 150 -13.22 -13.16 -38.67
C THR A 150 -12.08 -12.49 -37.91
N ARG A 151 -11.21 -11.76 -38.63
CA ARG A 151 -10.11 -11.01 -38.05
C ARG A 151 -10.59 -9.87 -37.16
N ASP A 152 -11.66 -9.17 -37.54
CA ASP A 152 -12.21 -8.11 -36.68
C ASP A 152 -12.70 -8.67 -35.35
N LEU A 153 -13.43 -9.79 -35.36
CA LEU A 153 -13.90 -10.44 -34.14
C LEU A 153 -12.74 -10.95 -33.29
N GLU A 154 -11.81 -11.70 -33.88
CA GLU A 154 -10.62 -12.22 -33.19
C GLU A 154 -9.81 -11.10 -32.54
N ARG A 155 -9.48 -10.05 -33.29
CA ARG A 155 -8.72 -8.91 -32.77
C ARG A 155 -9.43 -8.27 -31.58
N ARG A 156 -10.76 -8.09 -31.64
CA ARG A 156 -11.52 -7.47 -30.56
C ARG A 156 -11.51 -8.33 -29.30
N VAL A 157 -11.69 -9.65 -29.43
CA VAL A 157 -11.67 -10.59 -28.29
C VAL A 157 -10.28 -10.68 -27.67
N VAL A 158 -9.23 -10.80 -28.49
CA VAL A 158 -7.84 -10.80 -27.99
C VAL A 158 -7.54 -9.48 -27.28
N GLN A 159 -7.98 -8.35 -27.81
CA GLN A 159 -7.78 -7.06 -27.15
C GLN A 159 -8.48 -6.97 -25.77
N THR A 160 -9.67 -7.57 -25.62
CA THR A 160 -10.36 -7.62 -24.32
C THR A 160 -9.64 -8.52 -23.33
N GLN A 161 -9.11 -9.66 -23.79
CA GLN A 161 -8.32 -10.56 -22.95
C GLN A 161 -7.02 -9.89 -22.51
N GLU A 162 -6.32 -9.19 -23.41
CA GLU A 162 -5.15 -8.36 -23.08
C GLU A 162 -5.50 -7.32 -22.01
N ASN A 163 -6.66 -6.65 -22.12
CA ASN A 163 -7.12 -5.72 -21.10
C ASN A 163 -7.26 -6.38 -19.73
N ILE A 164 -7.86 -7.58 -19.67
CA ILE A 164 -7.98 -8.36 -18.42
C ILE A 164 -6.61 -8.75 -17.87
N VAL A 165 -5.68 -9.19 -18.73
CA VAL A 165 -4.30 -9.50 -18.34
C VAL A 165 -3.61 -8.28 -17.73
N GLN A 166 -3.76 -7.10 -18.33
CA GLN A 166 -3.19 -5.87 -17.79
C GLN A 166 -3.83 -5.47 -16.46
N ILE A 167 -5.16 -5.57 -16.30
CA ILE A 167 -5.82 -5.32 -15.01
C ILE A 167 -5.23 -6.24 -13.94
N ARG A 168 -5.13 -7.54 -14.20
CA ARG A 168 -4.51 -8.49 -13.27
C ARG A 168 -3.05 -8.15 -12.95
N LYS A 169 -2.28 -7.71 -13.94
CA LYS A 169 -0.88 -7.31 -13.76
C LYS A 169 -0.75 -6.09 -12.85
N ILE A 170 -1.58 -5.08 -13.07
CA ILE A 170 -1.63 -3.86 -12.25
C ILE A 170 -2.04 -4.20 -10.82
N MET A 171 -3.12 -4.95 -10.62
CA MET A 171 -3.56 -5.40 -9.29
C MET A 171 -2.48 -6.19 -8.54
N LYS A 172 -1.78 -7.10 -9.23
CA LYS A 172 -0.64 -7.84 -8.67
C LYS A 172 0.52 -6.95 -8.28
N SER A 173 0.74 -5.82 -8.96
CA SER A 173 1.80 -4.88 -8.60
C SER A 173 1.47 -4.17 -7.29
N TRP A 174 0.22 -3.76 -7.09
CA TRP A 174 -0.23 -3.13 -5.85
C TRP A 174 -0.26 -4.09 -4.67
N ALA A 175 -0.65 -5.35 -4.90
CA ALA A 175 -0.63 -6.41 -3.89
C ALA A 175 0.77 -6.88 -3.46
N ARG A 176 1.84 -6.38 -4.12
CA ARG A 176 3.24 -6.68 -3.77
C ARG A 176 3.93 -5.55 -3.02
N ALA A 177 3.38 -4.34 -3.08
CA ALA A 177 4.00 -3.15 -2.55
C ALA A 177 3.02 -2.45 -1.60
N PRO A 178 3.28 -2.44 -0.28
CA PRO A 178 2.41 -1.78 0.68
C PRO A 178 2.35 -0.28 0.41
N LEU A 179 1.28 0.38 0.85
CA LEU A 179 1.13 1.82 0.70
C LEU A 179 2.21 2.60 1.50
N PHE A 180 2.51 2.12 2.70
CA PHE A 180 3.49 2.72 3.60
C PHE A 180 4.57 1.71 3.99
N GLU A 181 5.81 2.16 4.04
CA GLU A 181 6.99 1.37 4.42
C GLU A 181 7.97 2.24 5.22
N ARG A 182 9.01 1.61 5.75
CA ARG A 182 10.10 2.33 6.44
C ARG A 182 10.79 3.26 5.47
N LYS A 183 11.27 4.41 5.98
CA LYS A 183 11.99 5.40 5.19
C LYS A 183 13.18 4.75 4.47
N GLU A 184 13.24 4.95 3.15
CA GLU A 184 14.26 4.35 2.26
C GLU A 184 14.37 2.81 2.34
N GLY A 185 13.35 2.11 2.83
CA GLY A 185 13.36 0.65 3.03
C GLY A 185 14.37 0.17 4.09
N LYS A 186 14.92 1.07 4.91
CA LYS A 186 15.92 0.74 5.92
C LYS A 186 15.26 0.17 7.16
N ARG A 187 15.72 -0.99 7.61
CA ARG A 187 15.18 -1.69 8.80
C ARG A 187 15.20 -0.85 10.07
N GLU A 188 16.23 -0.03 10.28
CA GLU A 188 16.35 0.80 11.49
C GLU A 188 15.59 2.14 11.41
N ALA A 189 15.10 2.50 10.22
CA ALA A 189 14.38 3.76 10.02
C ALA A 189 12.92 3.64 10.47
N LEU A 190 12.36 4.75 10.95
CA LEU A 190 10.93 4.85 11.27
C LEU A 190 10.07 4.72 10.01
N LEU A 191 8.75 4.59 10.18
CA LEU A 191 7.79 4.64 9.08
C LEU A 191 7.92 5.99 8.33
N GLY A 192 7.84 5.96 7.00
CA GLY A 192 7.95 7.14 6.14
C GLY A 192 6.72 8.06 6.20
N ILE A 193 6.41 8.64 7.36
CA ILE A 193 5.25 9.53 7.56
C ILE A 193 5.37 10.82 6.74
N GLU A 194 6.58 11.35 6.56
CA GLU A 194 6.84 12.55 5.75
C GLU A 194 6.45 12.35 4.28
N GLU A 195 6.65 11.13 3.76
CA GLU A 195 6.36 10.75 2.37
C GLU A 195 4.91 10.29 2.18
N ARG A 196 4.10 10.30 3.25
CA ARG A 196 2.73 9.78 3.25
C ARG A 196 1.90 10.38 2.12
N GLU A 197 1.96 11.70 1.95
CA GLU A 197 1.14 12.40 0.95
C GLU A 197 1.58 12.10 -0.47
N ASP A 198 2.90 12.14 -0.74
CA ASP A 198 3.44 11.82 -2.06
C ASP A 198 3.15 10.37 -2.47
N ARG A 199 3.32 9.43 -1.54
CA ARG A 199 3.01 8.00 -1.75
C ARG A 199 1.53 7.78 -2.02
N ARG A 200 0.67 8.45 -1.25
CA ARG A 200 -0.78 8.42 -1.43
C ARG A 200 -1.16 8.97 -2.79
N CYS A 201 -0.74 10.18 -3.14
CA CYS A 201 -1.04 10.81 -4.42
C CYS A 201 -0.60 9.94 -5.60
N LYS A 202 0.63 9.43 -5.56
CA LYS A 202 1.16 8.55 -6.61
C LYS A 202 0.32 7.29 -6.77
N ARG A 203 0.10 6.54 -5.67
CA ARG A 203 -0.67 5.29 -5.70
C ARG A 203 -2.11 5.55 -6.16
N TYR A 204 -2.71 6.65 -5.72
CA TYR A 204 -4.09 6.97 -6.04
C TYR A 204 -4.26 7.33 -7.52
N SER A 205 -3.28 8.03 -8.12
CA SER A 205 -3.27 8.30 -9.57
C SER A 205 -3.18 7.02 -10.38
N GLU A 206 -2.24 6.13 -10.02
CA GLU A 206 -2.06 4.83 -10.68
C GLU A 206 -3.34 3.98 -10.64
N ILE A 207 -4.04 3.99 -9.50
CA ILE A 207 -5.31 3.27 -9.31
C ILE A 207 -6.42 3.85 -10.18
N ARG A 208 -6.56 5.18 -10.21
CA ARG A 208 -7.59 5.86 -11.00
C ARG A 208 -7.39 5.63 -12.50
N GLU A 209 -6.16 5.80 -12.99
CA GLU A 209 -5.82 5.60 -14.42
C GLU A 209 -6.06 4.16 -14.87
N ALA A 210 -5.84 3.17 -13.99
CA ALA A 210 -6.06 1.77 -14.32
C ALA A 210 -7.55 1.39 -14.46
N GLY A 211 -8.46 2.15 -13.85
CA GLY A 211 -9.91 1.92 -13.89
C GLY A 211 -10.56 2.20 -15.24
N GLU A 212 -9.90 2.93 -16.14
CA GLU A 212 -10.44 3.35 -17.44
C GLU A 212 -10.13 2.31 -18.55
N ARG A 213 -10.91 1.22 -18.65
CA ARG A 213 -10.78 0.25 -19.76
C ARG A 213 -12.12 -0.07 -20.45
N GLU A 214 -12.22 0.27 -21.74
CA GLU A 214 -13.46 0.13 -22.53
C GLU A 214 -13.62 -1.24 -23.23
N ASN A 215 -13.91 -2.30 -22.47
CA ASN A 215 -14.20 -3.62 -23.05
C ASN A 215 -15.56 -3.69 -23.78
N ARG A 216 -16.52 -2.84 -23.40
CA ARG A 216 -17.88 -2.84 -23.98
C ARG A 216 -17.88 -2.61 -25.49
N LYS A 217 -17.16 -1.58 -25.95
CA LYS A 217 -17.08 -1.22 -27.38
C LYS A 217 -16.41 -2.33 -28.20
N LEU A 218 -15.46 -3.05 -27.60
CA LEU A 218 -14.76 -4.16 -28.24
C LEU A 218 -15.70 -5.35 -28.43
N PHE A 219 -16.52 -5.73 -27.46
CA PHE A 219 -17.49 -6.81 -27.65
C PHE A 219 -18.68 -6.44 -28.55
N LYS A 220 -18.98 -5.14 -28.69
CA LYS A 220 -20.24 -4.64 -29.28
C LYS A 220 -21.47 -5.16 -28.53
N ALA A 221 -21.33 -5.37 -27.22
CA ALA A 221 -22.33 -5.99 -26.37
C ALA A 221 -23.48 -5.03 -26.04
N ASP A 222 -24.70 -5.59 -25.97
CA ASP A 222 -25.85 -4.91 -25.41
C ASP A 222 -25.76 -4.87 -23.87
N VAL A 223 -25.99 -3.70 -23.28
CA VAL A 223 -25.88 -3.46 -21.83
C VAL A 223 -26.93 -4.25 -21.07
N GLU A 224 -28.09 -4.47 -21.68
CA GLU A 224 -29.19 -5.16 -21.04
C GLU A 224 -29.07 -6.69 -21.11
N SER A 225 -28.17 -7.21 -21.94
CA SER A 225 -27.98 -8.64 -22.11
C SER A 225 -27.42 -9.32 -20.86
N ASP A 226 -27.93 -10.51 -20.55
CA ASP A 226 -27.45 -11.31 -19.43
C ASP A 226 -25.97 -11.71 -19.60
N ALA A 227 -25.52 -11.94 -20.84
CA ALA A 227 -24.12 -12.24 -21.14
C ALA A 227 -23.21 -11.07 -20.75
N TRP A 228 -23.60 -9.84 -21.06
CA TRP A 228 -22.86 -8.64 -20.66
C TRP A 228 -22.85 -8.45 -19.14
N LYS A 229 -23.99 -8.63 -18.47
CA LYS A 229 -24.09 -8.53 -17.01
C LYS A 229 -23.18 -9.55 -16.31
N ARG A 230 -23.10 -10.79 -16.81
CA ARG A 230 -22.17 -11.81 -16.31
C ARG A 230 -20.70 -11.43 -16.52
N TYR A 231 -20.35 -10.90 -17.68
CA TYR A 231 -18.99 -10.43 -17.94
C TYR A 231 -18.60 -9.26 -17.03
N VAL A 232 -19.48 -8.27 -16.88
CA VAL A 232 -19.28 -7.14 -15.96
C VAL A 232 -19.07 -7.63 -14.53
N ASN A 233 -19.90 -8.56 -14.04
CA ASN A 233 -19.74 -9.15 -12.72
C ASN A 233 -18.38 -9.89 -12.57
N TYR A 234 -17.97 -10.65 -13.59
CA TYR A 234 -16.66 -11.31 -13.61
C TYR A 234 -15.50 -10.31 -13.46
N VAL A 235 -15.53 -9.20 -14.19
CA VAL A 235 -14.48 -8.17 -14.09
C VAL A 235 -14.58 -7.41 -12.76
N ASP A 236 -15.78 -7.09 -12.29
CA ASP A 236 -16.04 -6.43 -11.00
C ASP A 236 -15.44 -7.25 -9.84
N HIS A 237 -15.69 -8.57 -9.81
CA HIS A 237 -15.10 -9.49 -8.83
C HIS A 237 -13.57 -9.56 -8.94
N LEU A 238 -13.01 -9.51 -10.15
CA LEU A 238 -11.55 -9.52 -10.35
C LEU A 238 -10.91 -8.27 -9.72
N VAL A 239 -11.54 -7.11 -9.89
CA VAL A 239 -11.09 -5.85 -9.30
C VAL A 239 -11.27 -5.86 -7.78
N GLU A 240 -12.41 -6.33 -7.29
CA GLU A 240 -12.69 -6.51 -5.86
C GLU A 240 -11.59 -7.34 -5.18
N GLU A 241 -11.28 -8.52 -5.71
CA GLU A 241 -10.24 -9.41 -5.18
C GLU A 241 -8.85 -8.78 -5.25
N GLY A 242 -8.54 -8.02 -6.31
CA GLY A 242 -7.29 -7.30 -6.45
C GLY A 242 -7.12 -6.17 -5.42
N LEU A 243 -8.19 -5.43 -5.14
CA LEU A 243 -8.21 -4.40 -4.10
C LEU A 243 -8.10 -5.02 -2.70
N ARG A 244 -8.81 -6.12 -2.43
CA ARG A 244 -8.70 -6.87 -1.18
C ARG A 244 -7.25 -7.27 -0.90
N CYS A 245 -6.57 -7.86 -1.88
CA CYS A 245 -5.15 -8.22 -1.77
C CYS A 245 -4.23 -6.99 -1.56
N THR A 246 -4.58 -5.84 -2.14
CA THR A 246 -3.81 -4.59 -1.99
C THR A 246 -3.89 -4.02 -0.57
N LEU A 247 -5.11 -3.99 -0.01
CA LEU A 247 -5.34 -3.58 1.37
C LEU A 247 -4.67 -4.56 2.34
N GLU A 248 -4.86 -5.87 2.12
CA GLU A 248 -4.26 -6.93 2.91
C GLU A 248 -2.73 -6.84 2.93
N CYS A 249 -2.09 -6.59 1.77
CA CYS A 249 -0.64 -6.37 1.69
C CYS A 249 -0.18 -5.22 2.60
N SER A 250 -0.87 -4.08 2.53
CA SER A 250 -0.52 -2.89 3.29
C SER A 250 -0.70 -3.08 4.81
N LEU A 251 -1.82 -3.70 5.21
CA LEU A 251 -2.08 -4.00 6.62
C LEU A 251 -1.12 -5.07 7.16
N LYS A 252 -0.83 -6.13 6.38
CA LYS A 252 0.12 -7.19 6.78
C LYS A 252 1.51 -6.62 7.03
N TYR A 253 1.94 -5.68 6.18
CA TYR A 253 3.23 -5.01 6.36
C TYR A 253 3.29 -4.29 7.72
N ILE A 254 2.31 -3.42 8.03
CA ILE A 254 2.31 -2.68 9.31
C ILE A 254 2.17 -3.64 10.50
N LEU A 255 1.37 -4.68 10.38
CA LEU A 255 1.24 -5.69 11.43
C LEU A 255 2.55 -6.44 11.66
N ALA A 256 3.27 -6.83 10.62
CA ALA A 256 4.59 -7.47 10.77
C ALA A 256 5.59 -6.54 11.46
N GLU A 257 5.58 -5.25 11.10
CA GLU A 257 6.46 -4.24 11.68
C GLU A 257 6.04 -3.80 13.11
N THR A 258 4.86 -4.22 13.58
CA THR A 258 4.35 -3.96 14.93
C THR A 258 4.24 -5.24 15.78
N GLU A 259 4.92 -6.31 15.39
CA GLU A 259 5.05 -7.49 16.24
C GLU A 259 6.09 -7.27 17.34
N ASP A 260 5.75 -7.68 18.57
CA ASP A 260 6.67 -7.69 19.69
C ASP A 260 7.66 -8.86 19.58
N LYS A 261 8.69 -8.66 18.76
CA LYS A 261 9.81 -9.57 18.56
C LYS A 261 11.10 -8.80 18.78
N GLN A 262 12.10 -9.45 19.38
CA GLN A 262 13.43 -8.84 19.61
C GLN A 262 14.10 -8.33 18.32
N THR A 263 13.75 -8.91 17.18
CA THR A 263 14.23 -8.51 15.85
C THR A 263 13.56 -7.25 15.30
N THR A 264 12.41 -6.85 15.82
CA THR A 264 11.65 -5.69 15.34
C THR A 264 12.35 -4.41 15.77
N MET A 265 12.50 -3.44 14.86
CA MET A 265 13.00 -2.11 15.19
C MET A 265 11.83 -1.17 15.44
N ALA A 266 12.05 -0.08 16.19
CA ALA A 266 11.01 0.92 16.39
C ALA A 266 10.50 1.42 15.03
N LEU A 267 9.20 1.28 14.79
CA LEU A 267 8.49 1.78 13.61
C LEU A 267 8.00 3.22 13.85
N PHE A 268 7.60 3.51 15.09
CA PHE A 268 7.06 4.80 15.51
C PHE A 268 7.82 5.38 16.71
N GLU A 269 7.74 6.69 16.85
CA GLU A 269 8.38 7.44 17.92
C GLU A 269 7.44 8.53 18.47
N ALA A 270 7.50 8.76 19.78
CA ALA A 270 6.99 9.97 20.41
C ALA A 270 8.07 10.64 21.26
N GLN A 271 8.15 11.97 21.20
CA GLN A 271 9.05 12.77 22.02
C GLN A 271 8.36 13.15 23.32
N MET A 272 9.02 12.89 24.45
CA MET A 272 8.56 13.31 25.76
C MET A 272 9.19 14.65 26.12
N GLU A 273 8.35 15.62 26.47
CA GLU A 273 8.76 16.98 26.80
C GLU A 273 8.12 17.44 28.11
N LEU A 274 8.85 18.23 28.89
CA LEU A 274 8.29 18.96 30.03
C LEU A 274 7.92 20.36 29.56
N GLN A 275 6.62 20.62 29.41
CA GLN A 275 6.05 21.92 29.11
C GLN A 275 5.22 22.37 30.31
N THR A 276 5.89 23.02 31.27
CA THR A 276 5.28 23.42 32.54
C THR A 276 3.91 24.07 32.35
N PRO A 277 2.86 23.61 33.06
CA PRO A 277 2.91 22.70 34.22
C PRO A 277 2.84 21.19 33.88
N GLU A 278 2.85 20.80 32.61
CA GLU A 278 2.54 19.43 32.18
C GLU A 278 3.74 18.71 31.54
N VAL A 279 3.72 17.39 31.62
CA VAL A 279 4.56 16.52 30.80
C VAL A 279 3.73 16.07 29.61
N ILE A 280 4.22 16.30 28.40
CA ILE A 280 3.48 16.02 27.17
C ILE A 280 4.26 15.10 26.24
N PHE A 281 3.53 14.48 25.31
CA PHE A 281 4.10 13.73 24.20
C PHE A 281 3.87 14.44 22.85
N ILE A 282 4.84 14.34 21.96
CA ILE A 282 4.76 14.83 20.57
C ILE A 282 5.10 13.66 19.62
N PRO A 283 4.14 13.12 18.85
CA PRO A 283 2.71 13.46 18.85
C PRO A 283 2.02 13.10 20.18
N SER A 284 0.87 13.73 20.46
CA SER A 284 0.10 13.47 21.69
C SER A 284 -0.34 12.01 21.77
N LEU A 285 -0.22 11.40 22.95
CA LEU A 285 -0.73 10.05 23.23
C LEU A 285 -2.14 10.08 23.85
N VAL A 286 -2.71 11.27 24.06
CA VAL A 286 -4.05 11.44 24.64
C VAL A 286 -5.12 11.27 23.55
N TYR A 287 -6.09 10.40 23.82
CA TYR A 287 -7.21 10.13 22.93
C TYR A 287 -8.03 11.39 22.59
N GLY A 288 -8.53 11.47 21.36
CA GLY A 288 -9.31 12.61 20.88
C GLY A 288 -8.50 13.88 20.59
N THR A 289 -7.17 13.86 20.79
CA THR A 289 -6.31 14.99 20.39
C THR A 289 -6.13 14.99 18.88
N THR A 290 -6.41 16.12 18.24
CA THR A 290 -6.12 16.31 16.81
C THR A 290 -4.63 16.13 16.56
N ASN A 291 -4.26 15.35 15.54
CA ASN A 291 -2.87 14.97 15.23
C ASN A 291 -2.18 14.16 16.35
N GLY A 292 -2.96 13.47 17.20
CA GLY A 292 -2.43 12.49 18.14
C GLY A 292 -1.88 11.24 17.45
N PHE A 293 -1.13 10.43 18.20
CA PHE A 293 -0.55 9.20 17.70
C PHE A 293 -1.60 8.18 17.27
N TYR A 294 -2.71 8.06 18.02
CA TYR A 294 -3.82 7.19 17.64
C TYR A 294 -4.45 7.61 16.31
N GLU A 295 -4.76 8.90 16.15
CA GLU A 295 -5.30 9.49 14.91
C GLU A 295 -4.34 9.32 13.72
N LEU A 296 -3.02 9.37 13.98
CA LEU A 296 -2.03 9.07 12.95
C LEU A 296 -2.19 7.64 12.43
N VAL A 297 -2.25 6.64 13.33
CA VAL A 297 -2.37 5.23 12.96
C VAL A 297 -3.73 4.94 12.32
N ASP A 298 -4.84 5.42 12.87
CA ASP A 298 -6.17 5.27 12.26
C ASP A 298 -6.21 5.95 10.89
N GLY A 299 -5.62 7.13 10.75
CA GLY A 299 -5.47 7.80 9.46
C GLY A 299 -4.68 6.98 8.43
N LEU A 300 -3.63 6.26 8.82
CA LEU A 300 -2.92 5.35 7.91
C LEU A 300 -3.83 4.20 7.44
N ILE A 301 -4.65 3.65 8.34
CA ILE A 301 -5.63 2.62 8.00
C ILE A 301 -6.67 3.19 7.02
N VAL A 302 -7.23 4.37 7.31
CA VAL A 302 -8.18 5.06 6.43
C VAL A 302 -7.59 5.26 5.03
N ASP A 303 -6.33 5.67 4.92
CA ASP A 303 -5.66 5.83 3.63
C ASP A 303 -5.50 4.53 2.86
N ILE A 304 -5.25 3.43 3.57
CA ILE A 304 -5.17 2.09 2.98
C ILE A 304 -6.52 1.70 2.40
N TYR A 305 -7.61 1.85 3.15
CA TYR A 305 -8.97 1.50 2.72
C TYR A 305 -9.48 2.40 1.60
N LYS A 306 -9.15 3.69 1.64
CA LYS A 306 -9.54 4.67 0.62
C LYS A 306 -9.02 4.32 -0.77
N GLN A 307 -8.01 3.47 -0.92
CA GLN A 307 -7.61 2.92 -2.23
C GLN A 307 -8.79 2.23 -2.96
N ALA A 308 -9.68 1.57 -2.23
CA ALA A 308 -10.86 0.90 -2.79
C ALA A 308 -11.99 1.88 -3.18
N SER A 309 -11.90 3.14 -2.77
CA SER A 309 -12.85 4.20 -3.14
C SER A 309 -12.50 4.89 -4.47
N LEU A 310 -11.33 4.61 -5.04
CA LEU A 310 -10.80 5.35 -6.19
C LEU A 310 -11.21 4.77 -7.53
N ILE A 311 -11.65 3.52 -7.54
CA ILE A 311 -12.20 2.85 -8.72
C ILE A 311 -13.72 2.78 -8.53
N PRO A 312 -14.51 3.36 -9.45
CA PRO A 312 -15.96 3.18 -9.44
C PRO A 312 -16.31 1.71 -9.71
N ARG A 313 -17.46 1.25 -9.21
CA ARG A 313 -17.93 -0.10 -9.54
C ARG A 313 -18.09 -0.26 -11.05
N ILE A 314 -17.67 -1.43 -11.55
CA ILE A 314 -17.82 -1.74 -12.98
C ILE A 314 -19.27 -2.16 -13.25
N ASP A 315 -19.89 -2.82 -12.27
CA ASP A 315 -21.32 -3.07 -12.29
C ASP A 315 -22.10 -1.79 -11.99
N ALA A 316 -22.70 -1.20 -13.03
CA ALA A 316 -23.54 -0.02 -12.92
C ALA A 316 -24.84 -0.26 -12.13
N ASN A 317 -25.23 -1.53 -11.91
CA ASN A 317 -26.39 -1.87 -11.07
C ASN A 317 -26.01 -2.12 -9.61
N ALA A 318 -24.73 -2.02 -9.25
CA ALA A 318 -24.31 -2.12 -7.87
C ALA A 318 -24.93 -1.00 -7.05
N THR A 319 -25.37 -1.33 -5.82
CA THR A 319 -25.90 -0.36 -4.86
C THR A 319 -24.86 0.65 -4.38
N GLU A 320 -23.59 0.29 -4.46
CA GLU A 320 -22.47 1.10 -3.99
C GLU A 320 -21.72 1.75 -5.14
N GLU A 321 -21.25 2.98 -4.95
CA GLU A 321 -20.50 3.72 -5.99
C GLU A 321 -19.06 3.20 -6.17
N SER A 322 -18.46 2.62 -5.12
CA SER A 322 -17.07 2.14 -5.12
C SER A 322 -16.95 0.80 -4.39
N TYR A 323 -15.74 0.22 -4.34
CA TYR A 323 -15.49 -1.03 -3.63
C TYR A 323 -15.25 -0.84 -2.13
N GLN A 324 -15.24 0.40 -1.61
CA GLN A 324 -14.85 0.66 -0.23
C GLN A 324 -15.77 -0.04 0.79
N ALA A 325 -17.09 0.08 0.64
CA ALA A 325 -18.03 -0.52 1.59
C ALA A 325 -17.89 -2.05 1.63
N LYS A 326 -17.77 -2.71 0.47
CA LYS A 326 -17.38 -4.12 0.40
C LYS A 326 -16.08 -4.45 1.14
N MET A 327 -15.03 -3.64 1.03
CA MET A 327 -13.78 -3.88 1.76
C MET A 327 -13.95 -3.74 3.27
N GLU A 328 -14.84 -2.87 3.73
CA GLU A 328 -15.21 -2.70 5.14
C GLU A 328 -16.03 -3.86 5.68
N GLU A 329 -16.63 -4.69 4.82
CA GLU A 329 -17.33 -5.93 5.21
C GLU A 329 -16.39 -7.16 5.25
N VAL A 330 -15.16 -7.06 4.73
CA VAL A 330 -14.23 -8.19 4.72
C VAL A 330 -13.67 -8.44 6.12
N ASP A 331 -14.10 -9.55 6.74
CA ASP A 331 -13.70 -9.97 8.08
C ASP A 331 -12.18 -9.96 8.30
N VAL A 332 -11.41 -10.55 7.39
CA VAL A 332 -9.95 -10.62 7.51
C VAL A 332 -9.31 -9.23 7.58
N LEU A 333 -9.81 -8.26 6.79
CA LEU A 333 -9.29 -6.89 6.82
C LEU A 333 -9.68 -6.19 8.13
N ASN A 334 -10.91 -6.42 8.62
CA ASN A 334 -11.38 -5.89 9.89
C ASN A 334 -10.60 -6.45 11.09
N GLU A 335 -10.33 -7.75 11.13
CA GLU A 335 -9.49 -8.38 12.15
C GLU A 335 -8.09 -7.76 12.19
N MET A 336 -7.49 -7.54 11.01
CA MET A 336 -6.19 -6.89 10.89
C MET A 336 -6.21 -5.44 11.35
N ARG A 337 -7.26 -4.69 11.00
CA ARG A 337 -7.49 -3.31 11.48
C ARG A 337 -7.58 -3.27 13.00
N GLN A 338 -8.44 -4.09 13.59
CA GLN A 338 -8.64 -4.12 15.05
C GLN A 338 -7.35 -4.50 15.77
N THR A 339 -6.63 -5.52 15.27
CA THR A 339 -5.33 -5.92 15.84
C THR A 339 -4.33 -4.76 15.89
N LEU A 340 -4.27 -3.95 14.84
CA LEU A 340 -3.37 -2.78 14.80
C LEU A 340 -3.79 -1.68 15.78
N LEU A 341 -5.11 -1.43 15.89
CA LEU A 341 -5.65 -0.45 16.84
C LEU A 341 -5.43 -0.90 18.30
N ASP A 342 -5.65 -2.17 18.61
CA ASP A 342 -5.42 -2.75 19.94
C ASP A 342 -3.94 -2.66 20.36
N ARG A 343 -3.02 -2.98 19.44
CA ARG A 343 -1.57 -2.78 19.67
C ARG A 343 -1.23 -1.33 19.95
N THR A 344 -1.82 -0.41 19.18
CA THR A 344 -1.63 1.03 19.35
C THR A 344 -2.12 1.50 20.71
N GLN A 345 -3.31 1.07 21.13
CA GLN A 345 -3.87 1.37 22.45
C GLN A 345 -3.00 0.80 23.58
N SER A 346 -2.53 -0.44 23.46
CA SER A 346 -1.67 -1.07 24.46
C SER A 346 -0.37 -0.27 24.67
N VAL A 347 0.27 0.16 23.57
CA VAL A 347 1.54 0.90 23.66
C VAL A 347 1.35 2.31 24.22
N ILE A 348 0.24 2.97 23.88
CA ILE A 348 -0.15 4.27 24.45
C ILE A 348 -0.31 4.14 25.97
N GLN A 349 -1.04 3.13 26.44
CA GLN A 349 -1.24 2.89 27.87
C GLN A 349 0.09 2.65 28.60
N LYS A 350 0.98 1.84 28.03
CA LYS A 350 2.32 1.57 28.60
C LYS A 350 3.18 2.84 28.68
N ALA A 351 3.15 3.68 27.64
CA ALA A 351 3.91 4.92 27.61
C ALA A 351 3.37 5.97 28.60
N LEU A 352 2.05 6.11 28.72
CA LEU A 352 1.41 6.99 29.72
C LEU A 352 1.65 6.50 31.15
N ALA A 353 1.59 5.18 31.39
CA ALA A 353 1.93 4.61 32.70
C ALA A 353 3.38 4.89 33.07
N TYR A 354 4.29 4.82 32.09
CA TYR A 354 5.69 5.18 32.29
C TYR A 354 5.86 6.68 32.59
N GLN A 355 5.14 7.57 31.90
CA GLN A 355 5.12 9.00 32.21
C GLN A 355 4.68 9.26 33.66
N ALA A 356 3.61 8.60 34.12
CA ALA A 356 3.06 8.79 35.47
C ALA A 356 4.06 8.42 36.58
N THR A 357 5.10 7.61 36.29
CA THR A 357 6.17 7.34 37.26
C THR A 357 6.95 8.59 37.67
N PHE A 358 6.89 9.66 36.87
CA PHE A 358 7.54 10.94 37.17
C PHE A 358 6.66 11.89 37.99
N ASP A 359 5.39 11.56 38.26
CA ASP A 359 4.49 12.43 39.04
C ASP A 359 5.01 12.69 40.46
N VAL A 360 5.84 11.77 40.99
CA VAL A 360 6.57 11.96 42.27
C VAL A 360 7.48 13.20 42.27
N TYR A 361 7.88 13.67 41.10
CA TYR A 361 8.70 14.85 40.91
C TYR A 361 7.89 16.10 40.51
N ALA A 362 6.56 16.01 40.43
CA ALA A 362 5.70 17.08 39.90
C ALA A 362 5.87 18.41 40.64
N TYR A 363 6.07 18.37 41.95
CA TYR A 363 6.34 19.55 42.79
C TYR A 363 7.51 20.39 42.26
N LEU A 364 8.48 19.79 41.55
CA LEU A 364 9.63 20.52 41.01
C LEU A 364 9.25 21.53 39.92
N TRP A 365 8.18 21.28 39.16
CA TRP A 365 7.75 22.14 38.05
C TRP A 365 6.37 22.75 38.25
N VAL A 366 5.62 22.32 39.27
CA VAL A 366 4.34 22.91 39.66
C VAL A 366 4.51 23.99 40.74
N ASP A 367 5.38 23.77 41.72
CA ASP A 367 5.49 24.66 42.89
C ASP A 367 6.25 25.95 42.58
N ASP A 368 5.83 27.05 43.21
CA ASP A 368 6.58 28.31 43.21
C ASP A 368 7.78 28.20 44.16
N ARG A 369 8.99 28.31 43.57
CA ARG A 369 10.26 28.24 44.29
C ARG A 369 10.41 29.32 45.37
N ALA A 370 9.94 30.54 45.11
CA ALA A 370 10.07 31.64 46.06
C ALA A 370 9.14 31.44 47.26
N GLU A 371 7.90 30.98 47.03
CA GLU A 371 6.99 30.63 48.12
C GLU A 371 7.50 29.44 48.94
N PHE A 372 8.01 28.40 48.26
CA PHE A 372 8.63 27.27 48.93
C PHE A 372 9.78 27.70 49.83
N MET A 373 10.71 28.53 49.31
CA MET A 373 11.81 29.08 50.10
C MET A 373 11.30 29.89 51.27
N ARG A 374 10.28 30.74 51.07
CA ARG A 374 9.70 31.54 52.15
C ARG A 374 9.15 30.65 53.27
N HIS A 375 8.39 29.61 52.93
CA HIS A 375 7.88 28.66 53.92
C HIS A 375 9.02 27.92 54.62
N PHE A 376 10.02 27.46 53.88
CA PHE A 376 11.19 26.81 54.45
C PHE A 376 11.96 27.72 55.44
N LEU A 377 12.10 29.01 55.14
CA LEU A 377 12.76 29.97 56.04
C LEU A 377 11.97 30.26 57.32
N ILE A 378 10.64 30.10 57.29
CA ILE A 378 9.77 30.31 58.45
C ILE A 378 9.70 29.06 59.32
N TYR A 379 9.56 27.88 58.72
CA TYR A 379 9.23 26.63 59.44
C TYR A 379 10.37 25.61 59.50
N GLY A 380 11.45 25.83 58.74
CA GLY A 380 12.66 25.01 58.77
C GLY A 380 12.51 23.60 58.19
N ARG A 381 11.32 23.29 57.65
CA ARG A 381 10.97 22.01 57.03
C ARG A 381 10.07 22.21 55.82
N VAL A 382 9.93 21.16 55.02
CA VAL A 382 8.92 21.08 53.96
C VAL A 382 7.56 20.90 54.64
N LEU A 383 6.59 21.71 54.24
CA LEU A 383 5.21 21.63 54.73
C LEU A 383 4.43 20.60 53.89
N SER A 384 3.52 19.86 54.53
CA SER A 384 2.58 19.01 53.79
C SER A 384 1.55 19.83 53.02
N VAL A 385 0.87 19.21 52.06
CA VAL A 385 -0.21 19.85 51.30
C VAL A 385 -1.31 20.36 52.24
N ASP A 386 -1.74 19.56 53.22
CA ASP A 386 -2.75 19.94 54.21
C ASP A 386 -2.30 21.15 55.07
N GLU A 387 -1.01 21.23 55.40
CA GLU A 387 -0.44 22.36 56.14
C GLU A 387 -0.41 23.64 55.29
N LEU A 388 -0.07 23.52 54.00
CA LEU A 388 -0.11 24.61 53.02
C LEU A 388 -1.52 25.15 52.80
N GLU A 389 -2.50 24.26 52.65
CA GLU A 389 -3.92 24.62 52.52
C GLU A 389 -4.43 25.33 53.78
N THR A 390 -4.06 24.83 54.96
CA THR A 390 -4.39 25.47 56.24
C THR A 390 -3.79 26.87 56.32
N LEU A 391 -2.55 27.09 55.88
CA LEU A 391 -1.93 28.42 55.83
C LEU A 391 -2.62 29.37 54.85
N GLN A 392 -3.06 28.86 53.69
CA GLN A 392 -3.77 29.65 52.69
C GLN A 392 -5.17 30.07 53.20
N LEU A 393 -5.86 29.20 53.95
CA LEU A 393 -7.16 29.47 54.56
C LEU A 393 -7.08 30.38 55.80
N SER A 394 -6.00 30.28 56.57
CA SER A 394 -5.83 30.98 57.86
C SER A 394 -5.34 32.43 57.73
N GLY A 395 -4.88 32.86 56.54
CA GLY A 395 -4.28 34.17 56.32
C GLY A 395 -2.90 34.32 56.99
N PRO A 396 -2.17 35.44 56.76
CA PRO A 396 -0.81 35.60 57.26
C PRO A 396 -0.80 35.62 58.79
N VAL A 397 -0.13 34.62 59.39
CA VAL A 397 0.17 34.59 60.83
C VAL A 397 1.06 35.80 61.14
N GLN A 398 0.46 36.86 61.67
CA GLN A 398 1.20 37.96 62.27
C GLN A 398 1.93 37.41 63.50
N GLY A 399 3.24 37.65 63.53
CA GLY A 399 4.15 37.05 64.49
C GLY A 399 3.80 37.28 65.96
N SER A 400 4.31 36.36 66.78
CA SER A 400 4.50 36.51 68.23
C SER A 400 3.25 36.80 69.05
N THR A 401 2.39 35.78 69.20
CA THR A 401 1.58 35.69 70.42
C THR A 401 2.28 34.75 71.39
N LEU A 402 3.00 35.34 72.35
CA LEU A 402 3.36 34.68 73.60
C LEU A 402 2.10 34.01 74.16
N VAL A 403 2.18 32.70 74.34
CA VAL A 403 1.16 31.91 75.04
C VAL A 403 1.12 32.41 76.49
N THR A 404 0.20 33.33 76.81
CA THR A 404 -0.19 33.56 78.20
C THR A 404 -1.21 32.51 78.58
N SER A 405 -0.81 31.65 79.53
CA SER A 405 -1.65 30.63 80.15
C SER A 405 -2.99 31.20 80.64
N GLY A 406 -4.09 30.52 80.31
CA GLY A 406 -5.40 30.76 80.90
C GLY A 406 -6.32 29.59 80.60
N MET A 407 -6.71 28.86 81.64
CA MET A 407 -7.57 27.67 81.59
C MET A 407 -8.96 27.96 81.02
N ALA A 408 -9.52 27.02 80.24
CA ALA A 408 -10.88 26.48 80.43
C ALA A 408 -11.25 25.44 79.35
N ASN A 409 -11.34 24.18 79.79
CA ASN A 409 -12.31 23.14 79.45
C ASN A 409 -12.99 23.14 78.06
N GLY A 410 -12.76 22.09 77.29
CA GLY A 410 -13.63 21.67 76.19
C GLY A 410 -12.94 20.66 75.29
N GLU A 411 -13.46 19.43 75.26
CA GLU A 411 -13.04 18.37 74.35
C GLU A 411 -13.27 18.81 72.90
N GLY A 412 -12.16 19.11 72.22
CA GLY A 412 -12.08 19.36 70.78
C GLY A 412 -10.60 19.37 70.45
N GLU A 413 -10.17 18.47 69.56
CA GLU A 413 -8.81 18.44 69.04
C GLU A 413 -8.51 19.80 68.38
N ALA A 414 -7.91 20.70 69.14
CA ALA A 414 -7.40 21.95 68.63
C ALA A 414 -6.24 21.61 67.70
N ALA A 415 -6.37 21.93 66.41
CA ALA A 415 -5.25 21.90 65.48
C ALA A 415 -4.06 22.66 66.08
N GLU A 416 -2.98 21.94 66.40
CA GLU A 416 -1.71 22.56 66.78
C GLU A 416 -1.30 23.49 65.63
N GLY A 417 -1.43 24.80 65.83
CA GLY A 417 -1.06 25.79 64.83
C GLY A 417 0.41 25.67 64.46
N LEU A 418 0.72 25.88 63.17
CA LEU A 418 2.07 25.79 62.64
C LEU A 418 3.01 26.78 63.36
N VAL A 419 3.92 26.24 64.18
CA VAL A 419 4.89 27.04 64.94
C VAL A 419 6.07 27.41 64.04
N PRO A 420 6.38 28.71 63.86
CA PRO A 420 7.58 29.14 63.15
C PRO A 420 8.85 28.63 63.82
N HIS A 421 9.70 27.96 63.06
CA HIS A 421 11.02 27.50 63.49
C HIS A 421 12.03 27.71 62.35
N PRO A 422 12.89 28.73 62.41
CA PRO A 422 13.85 28.98 61.33
C PRO A 422 14.78 27.78 61.05
N PRO A 423 15.19 27.57 59.79
CA PRO A 423 16.02 26.44 59.39
C PRO A 423 17.44 26.52 59.95
N THR A 424 17.98 25.36 60.32
CA THR A 424 19.38 25.15 60.68
C THR A 424 20.23 24.87 59.42
N LEU A 425 21.55 25.09 59.51
CA LEU A 425 22.47 24.75 58.41
C LEU A 425 22.40 23.26 58.02
N LYS A 426 22.10 22.38 58.99
CA LYS A 426 21.89 20.95 58.75
C LYS A 426 20.68 20.71 57.85
N GLN A 427 19.56 21.39 58.11
CA GLN A 427 18.35 21.28 57.28
C GLN A 427 18.56 21.84 55.87
N PHE A 428 19.30 22.94 55.72
CA PHE A 428 19.71 23.42 54.39
C PHE A 428 20.54 22.37 53.64
N LYS A 429 21.51 21.76 54.32
CA LYS A 429 22.33 20.70 53.73
C LYS A 429 21.49 19.50 53.31
N GLU A 430 20.58 19.03 54.16
CA GLU A 430 19.67 17.92 53.86
C GLU A 430 18.83 18.21 52.60
N GLN A 431 18.32 19.43 52.42
CA GLN A 431 17.59 19.82 51.21
C GLN A 431 18.49 19.84 49.97
N ILE A 432 19.69 20.42 50.08
CA ILE A 432 20.67 20.45 48.98
C ILE A 432 21.05 19.02 48.55
N ASP A 433 21.42 18.17 49.50
CA ASP A 433 21.81 16.78 49.29
C ASP A 433 20.64 15.99 48.65
N ASN A 434 19.40 16.27 49.04
CA ASN A 434 18.21 15.67 48.44
C ASN A 434 18.07 16.00 46.95
N TYR A 435 18.18 17.27 46.55
CA TYR A 435 18.12 17.65 45.14
C TYR A 435 19.31 17.15 44.33
N GLU A 436 20.50 17.06 44.93
CA GLU A 436 21.68 16.46 44.28
C GLU A 436 21.47 14.96 44.02
N ARG A 437 20.88 14.23 44.97
CA ARG A 437 20.51 12.82 44.77
C ARG A 437 19.49 12.64 43.65
N ILE A 438 18.42 13.45 43.63
CA ILE A 438 17.41 13.40 42.55
C ILE A 438 18.06 13.73 41.20
N PHE A 439 19.02 14.67 41.17
CA PHE A 439 19.78 14.98 39.95
C PHE A 439 20.53 13.75 39.43
N GLU A 440 21.24 13.03 40.29
CA GLU A 440 21.96 11.81 39.90
C GLU A 440 21.04 10.67 39.45
N GLU A 441 19.86 10.53 40.07
CA GLU A 441 18.83 9.57 39.68
C GLU A 441 18.33 9.87 38.25
N VAL A 442 17.96 11.13 37.97
CA VAL A 442 17.47 11.57 36.66
C VAL A 442 18.58 11.54 35.60
N ASP A 443 19.82 11.81 35.96
CA ASP A 443 20.95 11.78 35.01
C ASP A 443 21.28 10.37 34.50
N LYS A 444 20.91 9.32 35.26
CA LYS A 444 21.07 7.93 34.83
C LYS A 444 19.98 7.45 33.87
N LEU A 445 18.91 8.22 33.65
CA LEU A 445 17.84 7.85 32.73
C LEU A 445 18.36 7.70 31.30
N GLU A 446 17.91 6.64 30.63
CA GLU A 446 18.21 6.40 29.22
C GLU A 446 17.59 7.51 28.34
N ALA A 447 18.25 7.80 27.22
CA ALA A 447 17.79 8.84 26.30
C ALA A 447 16.53 8.44 25.50
N SER A 448 16.23 7.15 25.44
CA SER A 448 15.07 6.59 24.74
C SER A 448 14.67 5.25 25.35
N ILE A 449 13.37 4.97 25.42
CA ILE A 449 12.83 3.71 25.94
C ILE A 449 11.93 3.08 24.89
N LYS A 450 11.98 1.77 24.78
CA LYS A 450 11.26 1.00 23.76
C LYS A 450 10.13 0.19 24.39
N PHE A 451 8.97 0.22 23.75
CA PHE A 451 7.78 -0.54 24.13
C PHE A 451 7.41 -1.49 22.98
N ASP A 452 7.11 -2.73 23.34
CA ASP A 452 6.65 -3.80 22.45
C ASP A 452 7.50 -3.95 21.17
N SER A 453 8.79 -3.63 21.26
CA SER A 453 9.76 -3.69 20.16
C SER A 453 9.49 -2.79 18.93
N TRP A 454 8.34 -2.14 18.78
CA TRP A 454 8.00 -1.33 17.61
C TRP A 454 7.68 0.13 17.92
N PHE A 455 7.52 0.52 19.19
CA PHE A 455 7.31 1.91 19.59
C PHE A 455 8.47 2.37 20.48
N ARG A 456 8.92 3.61 20.33
CA ARG A 456 9.90 4.20 21.26
C ARG A 456 9.50 5.59 21.71
N ILE A 457 9.81 5.92 22.94
CA ILE A 457 9.75 7.29 23.44
C ILE A 457 11.15 7.86 23.52
N VAL A 458 11.31 9.15 23.20
CA VAL A 458 12.59 9.86 23.31
C VAL A 458 12.50 10.86 24.46
N LEU A 459 13.36 10.66 25.48
CA LEU A 459 13.32 11.42 26.73
C LEU A 459 14.30 12.59 26.77
N ARG A 460 15.15 12.77 25.75
CA ARG A 460 16.27 13.73 25.79
C ARG A 460 15.85 15.14 26.23
N ARG A 461 14.73 15.64 25.70
CA ARG A 461 14.20 16.98 26.00
C ARG A 461 13.62 17.06 27.41
N PHE A 462 12.76 16.11 27.79
CA PHE A 462 12.25 15.97 29.15
C PHE A 462 13.38 15.88 30.20
N LYS A 463 14.32 14.96 30.01
CA LYS A 463 15.49 14.77 30.89
C LYS A 463 16.28 16.07 31.06
N HIS A 464 16.58 16.75 29.97
CA HIS A 464 17.31 18.02 30.03
C HIS A 464 16.54 19.10 30.80
N ALA A 465 15.24 19.23 30.55
CA ALA A 465 14.39 20.18 31.25
C ALA A 465 14.32 19.88 32.76
N LEU A 466 14.09 18.63 33.14
CA LEU A 466 14.01 18.20 34.53
C LEU A 466 15.33 18.41 35.28
N LEU A 467 16.47 18.03 34.70
CA LEU A 467 17.80 18.28 35.28
C LEU A 467 18.07 19.78 35.51
N ASN A 468 17.65 20.64 34.59
CA ASN A 468 17.78 22.09 34.75
C ASN A 468 16.90 22.63 35.89
N ILE A 469 15.68 22.11 36.04
CA ILE A 469 14.78 22.49 37.14
C ILE A 469 15.37 22.06 38.47
N ILE A 470 15.84 20.81 38.61
CA ILE A 470 16.47 20.31 39.84
C ILE A 470 17.67 21.18 40.23
N LYS A 471 18.52 21.53 39.25
CA LYS A 471 19.66 22.45 39.48
C LYS A 471 19.21 23.81 39.99
N ARG A 472 18.11 24.36 39.48
CA ARG A 472 17.55 25.64 39.92
C ARG A 472 17.03 25.59 41.36
N TRP A 473 16.43 24.47 41.78
CA TRP A 473 16.04 24.23 43.17
C TRP A 473 17.27 24.16 44.09
N SER A 474 18.27 23.33 43.76
CA SER A 474 19.52 23.25 44.52
C SER A 474 20.25 24.60 44.62
N LEU A 475 20.31 25.35 43.50
CA LEU A 475 20.95 26.66 43.46
C LEU A 475 20.24 27.69 44.34
N MET A 476 18.91 27.65 44.43
CA MET A 476 18.13 28.55 45.28
C MET A 476 18.57 28.46 46.76
N PHE A 477 18.73 27.24 47.29
CA PHE A 477 19.23 27.02 48.65
C PHE A 477 20.68 27.48 48.81
N LYS A 478 21.55 27.15 47.86
CA LYS A 478 22.96 27.55 47.87
C LYS A 478 23.12 29.07 47.82
N GLN A 479 22.36 29.75 46.96
CA GLN A 479 22.40 31.20 46.79
C GLN A 479 21.94 31.90 48.06
N HIS A 480 20.84 31.45 48.68
CA HIS A 480 20.39 32.00 49.96
C HIS A 480 21.48 31.94 51.04
N LEU A 481 22.19 30.81 51.17
CA LEU A 481 23.31 30.70 52.12
C LEU A 481 24.46 31.65 51.79
N ILE A 482 24.83 31.78 50.50
CA ILE A 482 25.89 32.70 50.05
C ILE A 482 25.51 34.15 50.36
N ASP A 483 24.28 34.55 50.05
CA ASP A 483 23.78 35.91 50.26
C ASP A 483 23.69 36.22 51.76
N HIS A 484 23.22 35.27 52.57
CA HIS A 484 23.17 35.41 54.03
C HIS A 484 24.58 35.59 54.63
N VAL A 485 25.55 34.76 54.24
CA VAL A 485 26.94 34.88 54.71
C VAL A 485 27.56 36.21 54.27
N THR A 486 27.36 36.60 53.02
CA THR A 486 27.91 37.85 52.46
C THR A 486 27.33 39.08 53.17
N THR A 487 26.01 39.09 53.38
CA THR A 487 25.32 40.18 54.10
C THR A 487 25.78 40.24 55.56
N SER A 488 25.84 39.11 56.25
CA SER A 488 26.33 39.04 57.64
C SER A 488 27.77 39.54 57.80
N LEU A 489 28.66 39.19 56.86
CA LEU A 489 30.04 39.67 56.86
C LEU A 489 30.13 41.17 56.59
N ASN A 490 29.31 41.69 55.66
CA ASN A 490 29.23 43.13 55.40
C ASN A 490 28.69 43.90 56.59
N ASP A 491 27.65 43.39 57.25
CA ASP A 491 27.06 43.99 58.45
C ASP A 491 28.05 43.99 59.61
N LEU A 492 28.80 42.90 59.81
CA LEU A 492 29.87 42.84 60.79
C LEU A 492 31.00 43.83 60.47
N ALA A 493 31.43 43.91 59.20
CA ALA A 493 32.44 44.86 58.78
C ALA A 493 31.98 46.33 58.97
N ASN A 494 30.71 46.62 58.69
CA ASN A 494 30.10 47.92 58.92
C ASN A 494 30.01 48.23 60.42
N PHE A 495 29.58 47.27 61.24
CA PHE A 495 29.54 47.40 62.69
C PHE A 495 30.93 47.68 63.27
N ILE A 496 31.97 46.97 62.82
CA ILE A 496 33.36 47.22 63.23
C ILE A 496 33.80 48.63 62.82
N LYS A 497 33.51 49.07 61.58
CA LYS A 497 33.83 50.44 61.11
C LYS A 497 33.13 51.51 61.94
N VAL A 498 31.84 51.36 62.21
CA VAL A 498 31.06 52.31 63.02
C VAL A 498 31.62 52.40 64.44
N ASN A 499 31.95 51.27 65.07
CA ASN A 499 32.54 51.27 66.41
C ASN A 499 33.98 51.81 66.43
N GLN A 500 34.79 51.55 65.40
CA GLN A 500 36.12 52.17 65.28
C GLN A 500 36.05 53.69 65.09
N ASN A 501 35.03 54.19 64.38
CA ASN A 501 34.79 55.62 64.26
C ASN A 501 34.29 56.23 65.58
N TYR A 502 33.47 55.50 66.35
CA TYR A 502 33.06 55.91 67.70
C TYR A 502 34.26 55.99 68.66
N LEU A 503 35.15 55.00 68.63
CA LEU A 503 36.37 54.95 69.47
C LEU A 503 37.45 55.96 69.07
N ARG A 504 37.39 56.53 67.85
CA ARG A 504 38.27 57.63 67.40
C ARG A 504 37.67 59.02 67.61
N GLY A 505 36.38 59.12 67.94
CA GLY A 505 35.66 60.37 68.19
C GLY A 505 35.47 60.70 69.68
N SER A 506 35.90 59.81 70.58
CA SER A 506 36.08 60.01 72.02
C SER A 506 37.56 60.18 72.34
#